data_AF-A0A978UNZ8-F1
#
_entry.id   AF-A0A978UNZ8-F1
#
_cell.length_a   1.000
_cell.length_b   1.000
_cell.length_c   1.000
_cell.angle_alpha   90.00
_cell.angle_beta   90.00
_cell.angle_gamma   90.00
#
_symmetry.space_group_name_H-M   'P 1'
#
loop_
_entity.id
_entity.type
_entity.pdbx_description
1 polymer ?
#
loop_
_entity_poly.entity_id
_entity_poly.type
_entity_poly.pdbx_seq_one_letter_code
_entity_poly.pdbx_strand_id
1 'polypeptide(L)'
;MKGNNFRETIQNFQNGYFLFDQLQYCCMVMRLNIDCNGCCRKVRRILLNMKEIETHGIDKQHYRVSVCGRFRPSDVAIKMRKKMNRRVEILEILEFDSTNEQIEDRLVLGA
;
A
#
# COMPACT_ATOMS: atom_id res chain seq x y z
N MET A 1 -12.00 -36.69 -22.62
CA MET A 1 -11.87 -35.35 -22.02
C MET A 1 -10.59 -35.34 -21.20
N LYS A 2 -9.52 -34.70 -21.68
CA LYS A 2 -8.23 -34.67 -20.95
C LYS A 2 -8.37 -33.62 -19.84
N GLY A 3 -8.47 -34.06 -18.59
CA GLY A 3 -8.47 -33.17 -17.43
C GLY A 3 -7.07 -32.60 -17.26
N ASN A 4 -6.95 -31.28 -17.30
CA ASN A 4 -5.68 -30.60 -17.02
C ASN A 4 -5.21 -31.01 -15.61
N ASN A 5 -3.94 -31.36 -15.46
CA ASN A 5 -3.39 -31.83 -14.20
C ASN A 5 -3.47 -30.68 -13.17
N PHE A 6 -4.00 -30.95 -11.98
CA PHE A 6 -4.11 -29.96 -10.91
C PHE A 6 -2.79 -29.22 -10.63
N ARG A 7 -1.64 -29.91 -10.77
CA ARG A 7 -0.31 -29.30 -10.67
C ARG A 7 -0.02 -28.31 -11.80
N GLU A 8 -0.40 -28.62 -13.03
CA GLU A 8 -0.27 -27.70 -14.17
C GLU A 8 -1.19 -26.49 -14.00
N THR A 9 -2.40 -26.68 -13.48
CA THR A 9 -3.32 -25.57 -13.17
C THR A 9 -2.74 -24.64 -12.11
N ILE A 10 -2.17 -25.18 -11.02
CA ILE A 10 -1.49 -24.36 -9.99
C ILE A 10 -0.27 -23.66 -10.58
N GLN A 11 0.55 -24.36 -11.37
CA GLN A 11 1.74 -23.78 -11.97
C GLN A 11 1.39 -22.66 -12.95
N ASN A 12 0.36 -22.85 -13.78
CA ASN A 12 -0.12 -21.84 -14.73
C ASN A 12 -0.74 -20.64 -14.01
N PHE A 13 -1.46 -20.88 -12.91
CA PHE A 13 -1.97 -19.82 -12.05
C PHE A 13 -0.82 -19.04 -11.39
N GLN A 14 0.13 -19.72 -10.75
CA GLN A 14 1.30 -19.07 -10.14
C GLN A 14 2.13 -18.29 -11.16
N ASN A 15 2.38 -18.84 -12.35
CA ASN A 15 3.09 -18.16 -13.43
C ASN A 15 2.32 -16.93 -13.96
N GLY A 16 0.99 -17.02 -14.07
CA GLY A 16 0.13 -15.91 -14.46
C GLY A 16 0.09 -14.78 -13.42
N TYR A 17 0.11 -15.13 -12.12
CA TYR A 17 0.21 -14.15 -11.03
C TYR A 17 1.59 -13.49 -10.98
N PHE A 18 2.65 -14.23 -11.27
CA PHE A 18 4.03 -13.74 -11.23
C PHE A 18 4.32 -12.72 -12.35
N LEU A 19 3.76 -12.93 -13.55
CA LEU A 19 3.89 -12.00 -14.68
C LEU A 19 3.07 -10.70 -14.52
N PHE A 20 2.13 -10.66 -13.56
CA PHE A 20 1.31 -9.48 -13.25
C PHE A 20 1.79 -8.72 -12.00
N ASP A 21 2.81 -9.21 -11.27
CA ASP A 21 3.28 -8.64 -10.00
C ASP A 21 4.40 -7.61 -10.17
N GLN A 22 4.25 -6.70 -11.13
CA GLN A 22 5.11 -5.53 -11.20
C GLN A 22 4.67 -4.53 -10.12
N LEU A 23 5.44 -4.46 -9.03
CA LEU A 23 5.24 -3.45 -7.99
C LEU A 23 5.46 -2.05 -8.58
N GLN A 24 4.38 -1.29 -8.75
CA GLN A 24 4.42 0.10 -9.16
C GLN A 24 4.77 1.02 -7.99
N TYR A 25 5.28 2.22 -8.30
CA TYR A 25 5.45 3.24 -7.28
C TYR A 25 4.08 3.81 -6.93
N CYS A 26 3.74 3.78 -5.65
CA CYS A 26 2.42 4.14 -5.14
C CYS A 26 2.55 5.03 -3.91
N CYS A 27 1.70 6.03 -3.81
CA CYS A 27 1.42 6.77 -2.58
C CYS A 27 -0.01 6.48 -2.14
N MET A 28 -0.24 6.23 -0.86
CA MET A 28 -1.61 6.07 -0.34
C MET A 28 -1.79 6.74 1.02
N VAL A 29 -3.02 7.14 1.29
CA VAL A 29 -3.46 7.70 2.58
C VAL A 29 -4.44 6.72 3.23
N MET A 30 -4.18 6.35 4.47
CA MET A 30 -5.04 5.48 5.27
C MET A 30 -5.58 6.21 6.49
N ARG A 31 -6.83 5.91 6.87
CA ARG A 31 -7.40 6.27 8.17
C ARG A 31 -7.12 5.18 9.19
N LEU A 32 -6.54 5.57 10.33
CA LEU A 32 -6.31 4.72 11.50
C LEU A 32 -6.55 5.52 12.79
N ASN A 33 -7.30 4.95 13.74
CA ASN A 33 -7.47 5.58 15.05
C ASN A 33 -6.13 5.61 15.81
N ILE A 34 -5.54 6.81 15.93
CA ILE A 34 -4.28 7.10 16.62
C ILE A 34 -4.56 8.15 17.71
N ASP A 35 -5.00 7.67 18.86
CA ASP A 35 -5.47 8.47 20.02
C ASP A 35 -4.34 8.94 20.94
N CYS A 36 -3.25 8.19 21.03
CA CYS A 36 -2.16 8.44 21.96
C CYS A 36 -0.77 8.41 21.30
N ASN A 37 0.23 8.93 22.01
CA ASN A 37 1.62 8.92 21.54
C ASN A 37 2.18 7.49 21.41
N GLY A 38 1.64 6.54 22.18
CA GLY A 38 1.96 5.11 22.04
C GLY A 38 1.53 4.55 20.68
N CYS A 39 0.32 4.88 20.22
CA CYS A 39 -0.17 4.51 18.89
C CYS A 39 0.70 5.12 17.79
N CYS A 40 1.06 6.41 17.88
CA CYS A 40 1.97 7.06 16.93
C CYS A 40 3.31 6.33 16.82
N ARG A 41 3.94 6.03 17.97
CA ARG A 41 5.22 5.30 18.02
C ARG A 41 5.10 3.90 17.45
N LYS A 42 3.98 3.21 17.71
CA LYS A 42 3.72 1.87 17.17
C LYS A 42 3.59 1.90 15.64
N VAL A 43 2.80 2.83 15.09
CA VAL A 43 2.68 3.05 13.64
C VAL A 43 4.04 3.32 13.03
N ARG A 44 4.79 4.29 13.56
CA ARG A 44 6.13 4.64 13.04
C ARG A 44 7.07 3.42 13.02
N ARG A 45 7.10 2.62 14.09
CA ARG A 45 7.91 1.39 14.15
C ARG A 45 7.50 0.38 13.09
N ILE A 46 6.20 0.21 12.86
CA ILE A 46 5.68 -0.71 11.85
C ILE A 46 6.11 -0.25 10.46
N LEU A 47 5.97 1.05 10.14
CA LEU A 47 6.34 1.64 8.86
C LEU A 47 7.85 1.53 8.58
N LEU A 48 8.70 1.85 9.55
CA LEU A 48 10.16 1.72 9.43
C LEU A 48 10.62 0.26 9.20
N ASN A 49 9.80 -0.72 9.57
CA ASN A 49 10.08 -2.14 9.32
C ASN A 49 9.53 -2.66 7.98
N MET A 50 8.83 -1.83 7.20
CA MET A 50 8.40 -2.15 5.84
C MET A 50 9.45 -1.63 4.86
N LYS A 51 10.23 -2.53 4.27
CA LYS A 51 11.33 -2.16 3.36
C LYS A 51 10.82 -1.56 2.04
N GLU A 52 9.59 -1.89 1.68
CA GLU A 52 8.89 -1.39 0.50
C GLU A 52 8.40 0.06 0.62
N ILE A 53 8.39 0.62 1.85
CA ILE A 53 8.00 2.02 2.11
C ILE A 53 9.25 2.89 2.10
N GLU A 54 9.26 3.88 1.21
CA GLU A 54 10.36 4.84 1.06
C GLU A 54 10.11 6.10 1.91
N THR A 55 8.88 6.60 1.95
CA THR A 55 8.49 7.77 2.76
C THR A 55 7.17 7.56 3.48
N HIS A 56 6.98 8.24 4.61
CA HIS A 56 5.74 8.19 5.38
C HIS A 56 5.45 9.45 6.17
N GLY A 57 4.17 9.70 6.43
CA GLY A 57 3.65 10.76 7.29
C GLY A 57 2.61 10.23 8.27
N ILE A 58 2.56 10.80 9.48
CA ILE A 58 1.55 10.47 10.49
C ILE A 58 0.89 11.78 10.91
N ASP A 59 -0.37 11.95 10.55
CA ASP A 59 -1.19 13.06 10.97
C ASP A 59 -2.17 12.58 12.05
N LYS A 60 -1.78 12.84 13.30
CA LYS A 60 -2.58 12.47 14.47
C LYS A 60 -3.89 13.25 14.55
N GLN A 61 -3.90 14.51 14.10
CA GLN A 61 -5.08 15.38 14.21
C GLN A 61 -6.23 14.86 13.33
N HIS A 62 -5.90 14.35 12.15
CA HIS A 62 -6.88 13.84 11.19
C HIS A 62 -7.00 12.31 11.15
N TYR A 63 -6.29 11.60 12.05
CA TYR A 63 -6.24 10.14 12.08
C TYR A 63 -5.74 9.52 10.76
N ARG A 64 -4.78 10.17 10.11
CA ARG A 64 -4.26 9.78 8.79
C ARG A 64 -2.82 9.30 8.87
N VAL A 65 -2.52 8.30 8.06
CA VAL A 65 -1.16 7.81 7.81
C VAL A 65 -0.97 7.78 6.30
N SER A 66 0.05 8.48 5.82
CA SER A 66 0.42 8.50 4.41
C SER A 66 1.71 7.71 4.22
N VAL A 67 1.80 6.94 3.13
CA VAL A 67 2.97 6.13 2.80
C VAL A 67 3.23 6.19 1.30
N CYS A 68 4.48 6.22 0.89
CA CYS A 68 4.88 6.10 -0.51
C CYS A 68 6.04 5.11 -0.68
N GLY A 69 6.08 4.41 -1.80
CA GLY A 69 7.10 3.43 -2.13
C GLY A 69 6.61 2.46 -3.20
N ARG A 70 7.34 1.36 -3.41
CA ARG A 70 6.97 0.32 -4.40
C ARG A 70 6.25 -0.82 -3.71
N PHE A 71 4.93 -0.74 -3.64
CA PHE A 71 4.09 -1.71 -2.94
C PHE A 71 2.70 -1.81 -3.54
N ARG A 72 2.01 -2.92 -3.26
CA ARG A 72 0.57 -3.04 -3.47
C ARG A 72 -0.19 -2.42 -2.29
N PRO A 73 -1.15 -1.50 -2.49
CA PRO A 73 -1.88 -0.85 -1.41
C PRO A 73 -2.56 -1.83 -0.43
N SER A 74 -3.11 -2.92 -0.97
CA SER A 74 -3.74 -3.99 -0.20
C SER A 74 -2.79 -4.64 0.81
N ASP A 75 -1.55 -4.91 0.41
CA ASP A 75 -0.57 -5.58 1.26
C ASP A 75 -0.18 -4.72 2.46
N VAL A 76 0.06 -3.43 2.22
CA VAL A 76 0.37 -2.47 3.29
C VAL A 76 -0.84 -2.28 4.22
N ALA A 77 -2.06 -2.13 3.67
CA ALA A 77 -3.27 -1.99 4.48
C ALA A 77 -3.53 -3.23 5.36
N ILE A 78 -3.34 -4.44 4.82
CA ILE A 78 -3.45 -5.71 5.56
C ILE A 78 -2.39 -5.79 6.66
N LYS A 79 -1.13 -5.47 6.34
CA LYS A 79 -0.02 -5.49 7.32
C LYS A 79 -0.28 -4.48 8.45
N MET A 80 -0.73 -3.27 8.11
CA MET A 80 -1.11 -2.24 9.09
C MET A 80 -2.26 -2.72 9.99
N ARG A 81 -3.34 -3.26 9.42
CA ARG A 81 -4.47 -3.81 10.18
C ARG A 81 -4.01 -4.88 11.18
N LYS A 82 -3.21 -5.85 10.72
CA LYS A 82 -2.69 -6.94 11.55
C LYS A 82 -1.78 -6.43 12.68
N LYS A 83 -0.84 -5.53 12.38
CA LYS A 83 0.15 -5.05 13.37
C LYS A 83 -0.45 -4.04 14.34
N MET A 84 -1.37 -3.20 13.90
CA MET A 84 -2.05 -2.24 14.77
C MET A 84 -3.18 -2.87 15.58
N ASN A 85 -3.76 -3.97 15.11
CA ASN A 85 -5.00 -4.56 15.64
C ASN A 85 -6.14 -3.52 15.70
N ARG A 86 -6.28 -2.76 14.61
CA ARG A 86 -7.27 -1.68 14.47
C ARG A 86 -7.82 -1.69 13.04
N ARG A 87 -9.03 -1.15 12.86
CA ARG A 87 -9.59 -0.90 11.52
C ARG A 87 -8.67 0.04 10.75
N VAL A 88 -8.43 -0.32 9.48
CA VAL A 88 -7.71 0.49 8.50
C VAL A 88 -8.65 0.67 7.32
N GLU A 89 -8.84 1.91 6.92
CA GLU A 89 -9.60 2.32 5.73
C GLU A 89 -8.64 3.07 4.80
N ILE A 90 -8.63 2.69 3.53
CA ILE A 90 -7.85 3.40 2.51
C ILE A 90 -8.71 4.57 2.06
N LEU A 91 -8.17 5.79 2.16
CA LEU A 91 -8.85 7.02 1.75
C LEU A 91 -8.48 7.41 0.32
N GLU A 92 -7.22 7.24 -0.05
CA GLU A 92 -6.69 7.67 -1.35
C GLU A 92 -5.55 6.75 -1.78
N ILE A 93 -5.45 6.51 -3.08
CA ILE A 93 -4.37 5.78 -3.76
C ILE A 93 -3.95 6.61 -4.97
N LEU A 94 -2.64 6.82 -5.10
CA LEU A 94 -2.00 7.47 -6.24
C LEU A 94 -0.95 6.50 -6.78
N GLU A 95 -1.19 6.01 -7.99
CA GLU A 95 -0.28 5.13 -8.73
C GLU A 95 0.52 5.97 -9.73
N PHE A 96 1.81 5.71 -9.84
CA PHE A 96 2.71 6.39 -10.76
C PHE A 96 3.27 5.37 -11.76
N ASP A 97 2.83 5.46 -13.00
CA ASP A 97 3.44 4.73 -14.11
C ASP A 97 4.78 5.40 -14.47
N SER A 98 5.79 4.60 -14.82
CA SER A 98 7.16 5.08 -15.05
C SER A 98 7.35 5.89 -16.34
N THR A 99 6.33 6.57 -16.85
CA THR A 99 6.47 7.51 -17.96
C THR A 99 6.85 8.88 -17.40
N ASN A 100 8.10 9.27 -17.66
CA ASN A 100 8.52 10.68 -17.62
C ASN A 100 7.46 11.52 -18.34
N GLU A 101 6.93 12.56 -17.67
CA GLU A 101 5.81 13.46 -18.03
C GLU A 101 4.47 13.07 -17.38
N GLN A 102 4.23 13.61 -16.17
CA GLN A 102 2.91 14.04 -15.64
C GLN A 102 2.99 14.43 -14.14
N ILE A 103 4.11 15.00 -13.69
CA ILE A 103 4.20 15.53 -12.31
C ILE A 103 3.45 16.87 -12.15
N GLU A 104 3.10 17.59 -13.24
CA GLU A 104 2.52 18.94 -13.13
C GLU A 104 0.98 19.02 -13.19
N ASP A 105 0.25 18.01 -13.66
CA ASP A 105 -1.19 18.19 -13.95
C ASP A 105 -2.16 17.87 -12.79
N ARG A 106 -1.67 17.38 -11.64
CA ARG A 106 -2.56 16.98 -10.53
C ARG A 106 -2.52 17.89 -9.30
N LEU A 107 -1.71 18.96 -9.30
CA LEU A 107 -1.65 19.96 -8.23
C LEU A 107 -2.61 21.16 -8.44
N VAL A 108 -3.39 21.20 -9.53
CA VAL A 108 -4.19 22.40 -9.89
C VAL A 108 -5.65 22.36 -9.44
N LEU A 109 -6.17 21.25 -8.88
CA LEU A 109 -7.54 21.24 -8.35
C LEU A 109 -7.57 21.49 -6.83
N GLY A 110 -7.32 22.73 -6.45
CA GLY A 110 -7.51 23.18 -5.07
C GLY A 110 -7.18 24.64 -4.77
N ALA A 111 -7.04 25.51 -5.78
CA ALA A 111 -7.08 26.96 -5.60
C ALA A 111 -8.53 27.46 -5.55
#